data_AF-A0AAN8X2H8-F1
#
_entry.id   AF-A0AAN8X2H8-F1
#
_cell.length_a   1.000
_cell.length_b   1.000
_cell.length_c   1.000
_cell.angle_alpha   90.00
_cell.angle_beta   90.00
_cell.angle_gamma   90.00
#
_symmetry.space_group_name_H-M   'P 1'
#
loop_
_entity.id
_entity.type
_entity.pdbx_description
1 polymer ?
#
loop_
_entity_poly.entity_id
_entity_poly.type
_entity_poly.pdbx_seq_one_letter_code
_entity_poly.pdbx_strand_id
1 'polypeptide(L)' 'YVTGDLPPHDVWAQDQDSNLESINVTMQLLRQYFPNTPVINAVGNHAPAPVN' A
#
# COMPACT_ATOMS: atom_id res chain seq x y z
N TYR A 1 12.84 4.76 2.00
CA TYR A 1 12.40 3.79 0.98
C TYR A 1 11.27 2.95 1.57
N VAL A 2 10.28 2.59 0.76
CA VAL A 2 9.16 1.70 1.11
C VAL A 2 9.01 0.71 -0.04
N THR A 3 8.95 -0.58 0.25
CA THR A 3 9.15 -1.63 -0.77
C THR A 3 7.87 -2.34 -1.22
N GLY A 4 6.68 -1.84 -0.85
CA GLY A 4 5.40 -2.43 -1.24
C GLY A 4 4.77 -3.29 -0.14
N ASP A 5 3.95 -4.26 -0.54
CA ASP A 5 3.19 -5.20 0.30
C ASP A 5 2.40 -4.52 1.42
N LEU A 6 1.50 -3.63 1.01
CA LEU A 6 0.65 -2.85 1.91
C LEU A 6 -0.71 -3.51 2.21
N PRO A 7 -1.42 -4.09 1.21
CA PRO A 7 -2.65 -4.83 1.50
C PRO A 7 -2.38 -6.10 2.35
N PRO A 8 -3.36 -6.58 3.15
CA PRO A 8 -3.17 -7.74 4.00
C PRO A 8 -3.06 -9.06 3.21
N HIS A 9 -2.87 -10.18 3.92
CA HIS A 9 -2.85 -11.52 3.33
C HIS A 9 -4.24 -12.17 3.25
N ASP A 10 -5.32 -11.39 3.36
CA ASP A 10 -6.71 -11.82 3.22
C ASP A 10 -7.18 -11.83 1.75
N VAL A 11 -6.30 -12.32 0.86
CA VAL A 11 -6.46 -12.30 -0.60
C VAL A 11 -7.73 -12.99 -1.12
N TRP A 12 -8.37 -13.82 -0.29
CA TRP A 12 -9.66 -14.45 -0.59
C TRP A 12 -10.85 -13.49 -0.48
N ALA A 13 -10.65 -12.28 0.07
CA ALA A 13 -11.69 -11.29 0.36
C ALA A 13 -11.27 -9.86 -0.07
N GLN A 14 -10.32 -9.75 -1.00
CA GLN A 14 -9.86 -8.46 -1.54
C GLN A 14 -10.50 -8.14 -2.89
N ASP A 15 -10.73 -6.85 -3.12
CA ASP A 15 -10.99 -6.27 -4.42
C ASP A 15 -10.06 -5.07 -4.68
N GLN A 16 -10.21 -4.43 -5.84
CA GLN A 16 -9.37 -3.29 -6.21
C GLN A 16 -9.52 -2.13 -5.20
N ASP A 17 -10.73 -1.88 -4.70
CA ASP A 17 -11.01 -0.73 -3.84
C ASP A 17 -10.43 -0.94 -2.45
N SER A 18 -10.53 -2.15 -1.88
CA SER A 18 -9.91 -2.48 -0.58
C SER A 18 -8.38 -2.36 -0.61
N ASN A 19 -7.76 -2.77 -1.72
CA ASN A 19 -6.30 -2.67 -1.88
C ASN A 19 -5.86 -1.22 -2.08
N LEU A 20 -6.62 -0.43 -2.85
CA LEU A 20 -6.37 1.01 -3.00
C LEU A 20 -6.54 1.75 -1.67
N GLU A 21 -7.53 1.39 -0.85
CA GLU A 21 -7.72 1.97 0.48
C GLU A 21 -6.49 1.72 1.37
N SER A 22 -6.01 0.47 1.43
CA SER A 22 -4.83 0.10 2.22
C SER A 22 -3.57 0.89 1.81
N ILE A 23 -3.36 1.03 0.50
CA ILE A 23 -2.25 1.82 -0.05
C ILE A 23 -2.41 3.31 0.32
N ASN A 24 -3.60 3.88 0.11
CA ASN A 24 -3.87 5.30 0.35
C ASN A 24 -3.72 5.68 1.82
N VAL A 25 -4.26 4.88 2.75
CA VAL A 25 -4.14 5.11 4.19
C VAL A 25 -2.68 5.10 4.60
N THR A 26 -1.90 4.12 4.13
CA THR A 26 -0.46 4.05 4.43
C THR A 26 0.28 5.28 3.89
N MET A 27 0.02 5.70 2.65
CA MET A 27 0.65 6.88 2.07
C MET A 27 0.27 8.18 2.78
N GLN A 28 -0.97 8.31 3.24
CA GLN A 28 -1.42 9.46 4.04
C GLN A 28 -0.69 9.52 5.39
N LEU A 29 -0.55 8.38 6.08
CA LEU A 29 0.21 8.30 7.33
C LEU A 29 1.68 8.65 7.13
N LEU A 30 2.32 8.14 6.08
CA LEU A 30 3.71 8.50 5.77
C LEU A 30 3.86 10.00 5.50
N ARG A 31 2.94 10.61 4.74
CA ARG A 31 2.95 12.07 4.52
C ARG A 31 2.72 12.86 5.81
N GLN A 32 1.87 12.38 6.71
CA GLN A 32 1.57 13.02 7.99
C GLN A 32 2.78 13.03 8.92
N TYR A 33 3.46 11.90 9.07
CA TYR A 33 4.55 11.75 10.04
C TYR A 33 5.93 12.12 9.46
N PHE A 34 6.10 12.10 8.14
CA PHE A 34 7.34 12.44 7.45
C PHE A 34 7.13 13.52 6.37
N PRO A 35 6.61 14.70 6.72
CA PRO A 35 6.17 15.71 5.74
C PRO A 35 7.30 16.28 4.86
N ASN A 36 8.54 16.24 5.36
CA ASN A 36 9.72 16.80 4.69
C ASN A 36 10.72 15.72 4.23
N THR A 37 10.37 14.44 4.37
CA THR A 37 11.26 13.34 4.00
C THR A 37 10.82 12.75 2.66
N PRO A 38 11.71 12.66 1.65
CA PRO A 38 11.38 11.97 0.41
C PRO A 38 11.05 10.49 0.67
N VAL A 39 9.86 10.07 0.25
CA VAL A 39 9.45 8.66 0.27
C VAL A 39 9.57 8.11 -1.15
N ILE A 40 10.50 7.18 -1.34
CA ILE A 40 10.66 6.44 -2.59
C ILE A 40 10.01 5.06 -2.41
N ASN A 41 8.96 4.82 -3.20
CA ASN A 41 8.14 3.61 -3.14
C ASN A 41 8.48 2.63 -4.27
N ALA A 42 8.44 1.33 -3.98
CA ALA A 42 8.35 0.25 -4.95
C ALA A 42 6.99 -0.45 -4.83
N VAL A 43 6.53 -1.08 -5.91
CA VAL A 43 5.28 -1.86 -5.93
C VAL A 43 5.59 -3.29 -5.52
N GLY A 44 4.84 -3.81 -4.54
CA GLY A 44 4.91 -5.20 -4.09
C GLY A 44 3.86 -6.08 -4.74
N ASN A 45 4.00 -7.40 -4.63
CA ASN A 45 3.12 -8.36 -5.30
C ASN A 45 1.72 -8.42 -4.68
N HIS A 46 1.54 -7.89 -3.46
CA HIS A 46 0.22 -7.75 -2.84
C HIS A 46 -0.54 -6.49 -3.26
N ALA A 47 0.03 -5.61 -4.09
CA ALA A 47 -0.66 -4.39 -4.53
C ALA A 47 -1.93 -4.64 -5.37
N PRO A 48 -1.94 -5.53 -6.39
CA PRO A 48 -3.14 -5.82 -7.17
C PRO A 48 -4.08 -6.80 -6.45
N ALA A 49 -5.37 -6.75 -6.82
CA ALA A 49 -6.34 -7.81 -6.57
C ALA A 49 -6.83 -8.35 -7.92
N PRO A 50 -6.65 -9.65 -8.24
CA PRO A 50 -6.03 -10.69 -7.40
C PRO A 50 -4.52 -10.48 -7.21
N VAL A 51 -3.97 -11.06 -6.13
CA VAL A 51 -2.54 -11.00 -5.76
C VAL A 51 -1.63 -11.49 -6.90
N ASN A 52 -0.40 -10.94 -6.93
CA ASN A 52 0.81 -11.22 -7.74
C ASN A 52 1.30 -10.03 -8.59
#